data_AF-A0A936SCQ8-F1
#
_entry.id   AF-A0A936SCQ8-F1
#
_cell.length_a   1.000
_cell.length_b   1.000
_cell.length_c   1.000
_cell.angle_alpha   90.00
_cell.angle_beta   90.00
_cell.angle_gamma   90.00
#
_symmetry.space_group_name_H-M   'P 1'
#
loop_
_entity.id
_entity.type
_entity.pdbx_description
1 polymer ?
#
loop_
_entity_poly.entity_id
_entity_poly.type
_entity_poly.pdbx_seq_one_letter_code
_entity_poly.pdbx_strand_id
1 'polypeptide(L)'
;MMELKSIESRDFVLGIPGFNYSDLFDAARLKDLADAFYAEVADKEPILHDALSKYIATHGRGIERRVESKILTDAAPYLSNFVARLFGIKEAMAEVESAVLVQNPVWQYKFFVQRRATKAFKADAVGQFNEAELWEAVLELRNNAFDQTMVRDEELSIATMTALLVKAEEALTKETELDRKQNER
;
A
#
# COMPACT_ATOMS: atom_id res chain seq x y z
N MET A 1 24.67 -13.31 46.74
CA MET A 1 24.35 -14.00 45.47
C MET A 1 23.17 -13.28 44.84
N MET A 2 23.46 -12.41 43.87
CA MET A 2 22.56 -12.15 42.74
C MET A 2 23.49 -11.67 41.63
N GLU A 3 23.91 -12.62 40.79
CA GLU A 3 24.64 -12.33 39.56
C GLU A 3 23.77 -11.41 38.72
N LEU A 4 24.14 -10.13 38.68
CA LEU A 4 23.76 -9.26 37.58
C LEU A 4 24.44 -9.84 36.34
N LYS A 5 23.71 -10.71 35.64
CA LYS A 5 24.08 -11.17 34.31
C LYS A 5 24.47 -9.95 33.51
N SER A 6 25.74 -9.92 33.14
CA SER A 6 26.34 -9.01 32.18
C SER A 6 25.32 -8.70 31.09
N ILE A 7 24.99 -7.41 30.93
CA ILE A 7 24.35 -6.94 29.70
C ILE A 7 25.43 -7.15 28.63
N GLU A 8 25.42 -8.33 28.02
CA GLU A 8 26.09 -8.56 26.75
C GLU A 8 25.72 -7.38 25.85
N SER A 9 26.77 -6.74 25.31
CA SER A 9 26.74 -5.55 24.47
C SER A 9 25.41 -5.36 23.73
N ARG A 10 24.59 -4.38 24.13
CA ARG A 10 23.45 -3.91 23.33
C ARG A 10 23.88 -3.20 22.04
N ASP A 11 25.19 -3.16 21.78
CA ASP A 11 25.75 -2.64 20.57
C ASP A 11 25.95 -3.77 19.56
N PHE A 12 25.20 -3.69 18.46
CA PHE A 12 25.21 -4.66 17.36
C PHE A 12 25.28 -3.91 16.02
N VAL A 13 25.80 -4.58 15.00
CA VAL A 13 25.92 -4.03 13.65
C VAL A 13 24.53 -3.84 13.04
N LEU A 14 24.28 -2.66 12.47
CA LEU A 14 23.06 -2.35 11.73
C LEU A 14 23.18 -2.84 10.28
N GLY A 15 22.05 -2.96 9.57
CA GLY A 15 22.03 -3.41 8.18
C GLY A 15 22.56 -2.40 7.15
N ILE A 16 23.11 -1.26 7.61
CA ILE A 16 23.90 -0.34 6.79
C ILE A 16 25.39 -0.52 7.15
N PRO A 17 26.27 -0.79 6.17
CA PRO A 17 27.68 -1.03 6.43
C PRO A 17 28.34 0.09 7.24
N GLY A 18 29.10 -0.29 8.26
CA GLY A 18 29.87 0.66 9.07
C GLY A 18 29.05 1.41 10.13
N PHE A 19 27.83 0.97 10.44
CA PHE A 19 27.03 1.49 11.55
C PHE A 19 26.71 0.43 12.59
N ASN A 20 26.79 0.81 13.86
CA ASN A 20 26.33 0.01 14.99
C ASN A 20 25.17 0.70 15.71
N TYR A 21 24.48 -0.02 16.59
CA TYR A 21 23.36 0.53 17.35
C TYR A 21 23.76 1.74 18.23
N SER A 22 24.98 1.76 18.77
CA SER A 22 25.52 2.88 19.55
C SER A 22 25.63 4.18 18.75
N ASP A 23 25.85 4.09 17.43
CA ASP A 23 25.94 5.24 16.52
C ASP A 23 24.63 6.04 16.45
N LEU A 24 23.48 5.43 16.78
CA LEU A 24 22.19 6.12 16.80
C LEU A 24 22.05 7.15 17.92
N PHE A 25 22.98 7.15 18.88
CA PHE A 25 23.04 8.11 19.98
C PHE A 25 24.09 9.20 19.77
N ASP A 26 24.83 9.16 18.66
CA ASP A 26 25.84 10.16 18.30
C ASP A 26 25.32 11.05 17.14
N ALA A 27 25.30 12.36 17.37
CA ALA A 27 24.78 13.32 16.39
C ALA A 27 25.59 13.37 15.09
N ALA A 28 26.92 13.19 15.15
CA ALA A 28 27.76 13.15 13.96
C ALA A 28 27.49 11.88 13.14
N ARG A 29 27.32 10.75 13.84
CA ARG A 29 27.03 9.46 13.18
C ARG A 29 25.62 9.42 12.60
N LEU A 30 24.64 10.05 13.26
CA LEU A 30 23.30 10.25 12.70
C LEU A 30 23.33 11.11 11.42
N LYS A 31 24.23 12.10 11.35
CA LYS A 31 24.44 12.87 10.14
C LYS A 31 25.02 12.00 9.01
N ASP A 32 26.05 11.21 9.29
CA ASP A 32 26.61 10.26 8.31
C ASP A 32 25.52 9.31 7.77
N LEU A 33 24.64 8.84 8.65
CA LEU A 33 23.53 7.97 8.30
C LEU A 33 22.48 8.67 7.42
N ALA A 34 22.17 9.92 7.73
CA ALA A 34 21.28 10.74 6.91
C ALA A 34 21.88 11.02 5.52
N ASP A 35 23.17 11.33 5.45
CA ASP A 35 23.89 11.54 4.19
C ASP A 35 23.88 10.26 3.32
N ALA A 36 24.04 9.08 3.93
CA ALA A 36 23.90 7.80 3.24
C ALA A 36 22.47 7.59 2.68
N PHE A 37 21.43 7.99 3.43
CA PHE A 37 20.05 7.96 2.94
C PHE A 37 19.85 8.93 1.75
N TYR A 38 20.31 10.18 1.86
CA TYR A 38 20.15 11.16 0.77
C TYR A 38 20.88 10.73 -0.50
N ALA A 39 22.07 10.12 -0.37
CA ALA A 39 22.79 9.56 -1.50
C ALA A 39 21.99 8.43 -2.19
N GLU A 40 21.30 7.57 -1.44
CA GLU A 40 20.46 6.54 -2.03
C GLU A 40 19.23 7.12 -2.75
N VAL A 41 18.60 8.17 -2.19
CA VAL A 41 17.49 8.85 -2.87
C VAL A 41 17.98 9.54 -4.13
N ALA A 42 19.19 10.13 -4.12
CA ALA A 42 19.78 10.75 -5.30
C ALA A 42 20.03 9.75 -6.43
N ASP A 43 20.47 8.53 -6.10
CA ASP A 43 20.71 7.45 -7.07
C ASP A 43 19.40 6.92 -7.69
N LYS A 44 18.35 6.74 -6.87
CA LYS A 44 17.08 6.16 -7.31
C LYS A 44 16.13 7.17 -7.95
N GLU A 45 16.02 8.37 -7.38
CA GLU A 45 15.10 9.43 -7.80
C GLU A 45 15.73 10.82 -7.66
N PRO A 46 16.52 11.27 -8.64
CA PRO A 46 17.22 12.55 -8.59
C PRO A 46 16.30 13.75 -8.38
N ILE A 47 15.12 13.74 -9.00
CA ILE A 47 14.14 14.84 -8.90
C ILE A 47 13.61 14.96 -7.46
N LEU A 48 13.33 13.82 -6.82
CA LEU A 48 12.87 13.77 -5.44
C LEU A 48 13.98 14.21 -4.48
N HIS A 49 15.22 13.76 -4.70
CA HIS A 49 16.37 14.21 -3.93
C HIS A 49 16.51 15.73 -3.96
N ASP A 50 16.43 16.36 -5.13
CA ASP A 50 16.57 17.82 -5.23
C ASP A 50 15.46 18.56 -4.49
N ALA A 51 14.23 18.06 -4.57
CA ALA A 51 13.09 18.63 -3.85
C ALA A 51 13.24 18.46 -2.33
N LEU A 52 13.66 17.28 -1.89
CA LEU A 52 13.88 16.94 -0.48
C LEU A 52 15.03 17.75 0.13
N SER A 53 16.16 17.86 -0.56
CA SER A 53 17.32 18.64 -0.11
C SER A 53 17.00 20.12 0.01
N LYS A 54 16.22 20.68 -0.93
CA LYS A 54 15.70 22.06 -0.82
C LYS A 54 14.79 22.23 0.39
N TYR A 55 13.89 21.28 0.62
CA TYR A 55 12.99 21.28 1.78
C TYR A 55 13.75 21.25 3.11
N ILE A 56 14.77 20.39 3.22
CA ILE A 56 15.62 20.28 4.41
C ILE A 56 16.42 21.57 4.64
N ALA A 57 17.04 22.11 3.59
CA ALA A 57 17.87 23.32 3.69
C ALA A 57 17.06 24.55 4.12
N THR A 58 15.79 24.67 3.71
CA THR A 58 14.92 25.77 4.13
C THR A 58 14.20 25.50 5.45
N HIS A 59 14.31 24.30 6.01
CA HIS A 59 13.47 23.81 7.11
C HIS A 59 11.97 23.99 6.80
N GLY A 60 11.57 23.71 5.56
CA GLY A 60 10.20 23.89 5.09
C GLY A 60 9.75 25.34 4.89
N ARG A 61 10.61 26.35 5.15
CA ARG A 61 10.25 27.76 4.96
C ARG A 61 10.08 28.10 3.48
N GLY A 62 8.98 28.77 3.16
CA GLY A 62 8.67 29.23 1.80
C GLY A 62 8.17 28.12 0.86
N ILE A 63 7.89 26.93 1.37
CA ILE A 63 7.29 25.83 0.60
C ILE A 63 5.79 25.80 0.87
N GLU A 64 5.00 25.75 -0.20
CA GLU A 64 3.55 25.60 -0.08
C GLU A 64 3.21 24.26 0.58
N ARG A 65 2.26 24.24 1.50
CA ARG A 65 1.87 23.06 2.28
C ARG A 65 1.53 21.83 1.43
N ARG A 66 0.92 22.02 0.25
CA ARG A 66 0.62 20.92 -0.68
C ARG A 66 1.89 20.31 -1.25
N VAL A 67 2.87 21.14 -1.59
CA VAL A 67 4.16 20.72 -2.14
C VAL A 67 4.99 20.03 -1.06
N GLU A 68 5.03 20.58 0.15
CA GLU A 68 5.64 19.94 1.32
C GLU A 68 5.07 18.53 1.55
N SER A 69 3.74 18.41 1.64
CA SER A 69 3.09 17.12 1.84
C SER A 69 3.45 16.14 0.72
N LYS A 70 3.50 16.60 -0.53
CA LYS A 70 3.88 15.75 -1.66
C LYS A 70 5.33 15.26 -1.53
N ILE A 71 6.29 16.15 -1.21
CA ILE A 71 7.70 15.77 -1.00
C ILE A 71 7.82 14.71 0.09
N LEU A 72 7.15 14.91 1.23
CA LEU A 72 7.21 13.97 2.35
C LEU A 72 6.55 12.62 2.01
N THR A 73 5.41 12.63 1.32
CA THR A 73 4.73 11.40 0.89
C THR A 73 5.54 10.65 -0.17
N ASP A 74 6.15 11.34 -1.11
CA ASP A 74 6.99 10.74 -2.15
C ASP A 74 8.30 10.17 -1.56
N ALA A 75 8.84 10.78 -0.51
CA ALA A 75 10.04 10.31 0.20
C ALA A 75 9.77 9.13 1.15
N ALA A 76 8.53 8.98 1.64
CA ALA A 76 8.18 7.98 2.65
C ALA A 76 8.56 6.53 2.26
N PRO A 77 8.28 6.03 1.04
CA PRO A 77 8.65 4.67 0.65
C PRO A 77 10.17 4.42 0.70
N TYR A 78 10.98 5.42 0.32
CA TYR A 78 12.44 5.32 0.37
C TYR A 78 12.94 5.26 1.81
N LEU A 79 12.40 6.13 2.67
CA LEU A 79 12.75 6.15 4.09
C LEU A 79 12.33 4.85 4.80
N SER A 80 11.12 4.36 4.55
CA SER A 80 10.63 3.09 5.11
C SER A 80 11.54 1.92 4.73
N ASN A 81 11.93 1.82 3.46
CA ASN A 81 12.86 0.77 3.00
C ASN A 81 14.26 0.91 3.61
N PHE A 82 14.75 2.15 3.74
CA PHE A 82 16.05 2.43 4.36
C PHE A 82 16.06 1.99 5.83
N VAL A 83 15.06 2.39 6.61
CA VAL A 83 14.90 2.01 8.03
C VAL A 83 14.68 0.51 8.18
N ALA A 84 13.88 -0.11 7.31
CA ALA A 84 13.69 -1.55 7.33
C ALA A 84 15.00 -2.31 7.10
N ARG A 85 15.86 -1.82 6.21
CA ARG A 85 17.21 -2.38 6.02
C ARG A 85 18.12 -2.09 7.22
N LEU A 86 18.08 -0.88 7.78
CA LEU A 86 18.89 -0.48 8.94
C LEU A 86 18.72 -1.45 10.12
N PHE A 87 17.48 -1.88 10.39
CA PHE A 87 17.18 -2.80 11.48
C PHE A 87 17.03 -4.26 11.05
N GLY A 88 17.17 -4.58 9.76
CA GLY A 88 17.00 -5.95 9.26
C GLY A 88 15.56 -6.48 9.33
N ILE A 89 14.56 -5.61 9.32
CA ILE A 89 13.13 -5.95 9.50
C ILE A 89 12.34 -5.98 8.19
N LYS A 90 13.01 -6.23 7.06
CA LYS A 90 12.37 -6.25 5.73
C LYS A 90 11.24 -7.27 5.61
N GLU A 91 11.42 -8.45 6.22
CA GLU A 91 10.41 -9.51 6.20
C GLU A 91 9.16 -9.08 6.97
N ALA A 92 9.32 -8.56 8.18
CA ALA A 92 8.21 -8.01 8.96
C ALA A 92 7.49 -6.85 8.24
N MET A 93 8.24 -5.99 7.55
CA MET A 93 7.65 -4.94 6.71
C MET A 93 6.81 -5.53 5.57
N ALA A 94 7.34 -6.54 4.87
CA ALA A 94 6.64 -7.22 3.78
C ALA A 94 5.39 -7.97 4.25
N GLU A 95 5.41 -8.56 5.45
CA GLU A 95 4.24 -9.20 6.05
C GLU A 95 3.11 -8.19 6.31
N VAL A 96 3.44 -7.03 6.89
CA VAL A 96 2.47 -5.95 7.12
C VAL A 96 1.93 -5.40 5.80
N GLU A 97 2.83 -5.15 4.83
CA GLU A 97 2.43 -4.70 3.50
C GLU A 97 1.48 -5.71 2.83
N SER A 98 1.82 -7.00 2.85
CA SER A 98 0.98 -8.06 2.32
C SER A 98 -0.39 -8.09 2.98
N ALA A 99 -0.46 -8.02 4.30
CA ALA A 99 -1.72 -8.01 5.04
C ALA A 99 -2.62 -6.82 4.64
N VAL A 100 -2.03 -5.64 4.39
CA VAL A 100 -2.76 -4.46 3.92
C VAL A 100 -3.20 -4.61 2.47
N LEU A 101 -2.30 -5.06 1.57
CA LEU A 101 -2.60 -5.19 0.15
C LEU A 101 -3.69 -6.25 -0.13
N VAL A 102 -3.74 -7.30 0.69
CA VAL A 102 -4.81 -8.30 0.64
C VAL A 102 -6.19 -7.67 0.83
N GLN A 103 -6.30 -6.55 1.55
CA GLN A 103 -7.55 -5.83 1.82
C GLN A 103 -7.95 -4.84 0.71
N ASN A 104 -7.11 -4.62 -0.31
CA ASN A 104 -7.40 -3.70 -1.41
C ASN A 104 -8.76 -3.90 -2.10
N PRO A 105 -9.27 -5.14 -2.29
CA PRO A 105 -10.59 -5.33 -2.89
C PRO A 105 -11.72 -4.65 -2.12
N VAL A 106 -11.63 -4.53 -0.79
CA VAL A 106 -12.65 -3.86 0.05
C VAL A 106 -12.79 -2.39 -0.33
N TRP A 107 -11.67 -1.71 -0.59
CA TRP A 107 -11.68 -0.33 -1.07
C TRP A 107 -12.32 -0.20 -2.45
N GLN A 108 -12.02 -1.13 -3.37
CA GLN A 108 -12.64 -1.14 -4.70
C GLN A 108 -14.15 -1.39 -4.61
N TYR A 109 -14.57 -2.32 -3.73
CA TYR A 109 -15.97 -2.62 -3.47
C TYR A 109 -16.73 -1.41 -2.94
N LYS A 110 -16.15 -0.67 -1.97
CA LYS A 110 -16.72 0.60 -1.48
C LYS A 110 -16.99 1.57 -2.64
N PHE A 111 -16.04 1.78 -3.54
CA PHE A 111 -16.23 2.67 -4.68
C PHE A 111 -17.24 2.13 -5.69
N PHE A 112 -17.28 0.82 -5.91
CA PHE A 112 -18.30 0.17 -6.73
C PHE A 112 -19.71 0.46 -6.20
N VAL A 113 -19.94 0.28 -4.89
CA VAL A 113 -21.24 0.55 -4.27
C VAL A 113 -21.61 2.03 -4.43
N GLN A 114 -20.69 2.94 -4.11
CA GLN A 114 -20.91 4.39 -4.19
C GLN A 114 -21.15 4.90 -5.61
N ARG A 115 -20.54 4.29 -6.63
CA ARG A 115 -20.57 4.82 -8.00
C ARG A 115 -21.53 4.08 -8.93
N ARG A 116 -21.79 2.79 -8.68
CA ARG A 116 -22.59 1.91 -9.54
C ARG A 116 -23.85 1.43 -8.85
N ALA A 117 -23.73 0.71 -7.73
CA ALA A 117 -24.89 0.07 -7.09
C ALA A 117 -25.96 1.09 -6.67
N THR A 118 -25.55 2.16 -6.00
CA THR A 118 -26.46 3.25 -5.56
C THR A 118 -27.10 4.03 -6.71
N LYS A 119 -26.51 4.02 -7.91
CA LYS A 119 -27.12 4.62 -9.11
C LYS A 119 -28.08 3.67 -9.82
N ALA A 120 -27.76 2.38 -9.82
CA ALA A 120 -28.56 1.34 -10.47
C ALA A 120 -29.81 1.00 -9.65
N PHE A 121 -29.69 0.94 -8.32
CA PHE A 121 -30.76 0.55 -7.42
C PHE A 121 -31.06 1.69 -6.44
N LYS A 122 -32.23 2.31 -6.60
CA LYS A 122 -32.74 3.33 -5.68
C LYS A 122 -33.33 2.68 -4.42
N ALA A 123 -33.48 3.45 -3.34
CA ALA A 123 -33.92 2.94 -2.04
C ALA A 123 -35.26 2.16 -2.09
N ASP A 124 -36.17 2.63 -2.93
CA ASP A 124 -37.48 2.04 -3.23
C ASP A 124 -37.39 0.67 -3.93
N ALA A 125 -36.34 0.42 -4.71
CA ALA A 125 -36.06 -0.89 -5.30
C ALA A 125 -35.36 -1.82 -4.30
N VAL A 126 -34.43 -1.29 -3.50
CA VAL A 126 -33.70 -2.08 -2.48
C VAL A 126 -34.66 -2.62 -1.42
N GLY A 127 -35.70 -1.87 -1.05
CA GLY A 127 -36.74 -2.33 -0.12
C GLY A 127 -37.57 -3.53 -0.62
N GLN A 128 -37.46 -3.90 -1.90
CA GLN A 128 -38.13 -5.05 -2.50
C GLN A 128 -37.20 -6.26 -2.64
N PHE A 129 -35.92 -6.13 -2.26
CA PHE A 129 -34.96 -7.22 -2.39
C PHE A 129 -35.26 -8.32 -1.38
N ASN A 130 -35.23 -9.56 -1.87
CA ASN A 130 -35.23 -10.74 -1.01
C ASN A 130 -33.78 -11.07 -0.64
N GLU A 131 -33.37 -10.70 0.56
CA GLU A 131 -32.01 -10.92 1.07
C GLU A 131 -31.60 -12.39 1.02
N ALA A 132 -32.51 -13.32 1.33
CA ALA A 132 -32.22 -14.75 1.32
C ALA A 132 -31.92 -15.27 -0.09
N GLU A 133 -32.73 -14.89 -1.08
CA GLU A 133 -32.49 -15.28 -2.48
C GLU A 133 -31.20 -14.68 -3.03
N LEU A 134 -30.91 -13.41 -2.70
CA LEU A 134 -29.66 -12.77 -3.10
C LEU A 134 -28.46 -13.46 -2.47
N TRP A 135 -28.58 -13.88 -1.21
CA TRP A 135 -27.52 -14.60 -0.53
C TRP A 135 -27.25 -15.97 -1.16
N GLU A 136 -28.30 -16.73 -1.47
CA GLU A 136 -28.15 -18.00 -2.20
C GLU A 136 -27.49 -17.80 -3.56
N ALA A 137 -27.88 -16.76 -4.31
CA ALA A 137 -27.24 -16.44 -5.59
C ALA A 137 -25.75 -16.07 -5.43
N VAL A 138 -25.39 -15.31 -4.38
CA VAL A 138 -23.99 -14.99 -4.06
C VAL A 138 -23.21 -16.25 -3.68
N LEU A 139 -23.79 -17.14 -2.87
CA LEU A 139 -23.18 -18.41 -2.50
C LEU A 139 -22.96 -19.33 -3.71
N GLU A 140 -23.95 -19.44 -4.59
CA GLU A 140 -23.85 -20.22 -5.82
C GLU A 140 -22.74 -19.66 -6.72
N LEU A 141 -22.70 -18.34 -6.92
CA LEU A 141 -21.65 -17.69 -7.70
C LEU A 141 -20.27 -17.91 -7.08
N ARG A 142 -20.18 -17.81 -5.75
CA ARG A 142 -18.94 -18.05 -5.01
C ARG A 142 -18.43 -19.47 -5.21
N ASN A 143 -19.30 -20.47 -5.06
CA ASN A 143 -18.90 -21.87 -5.13
C ASN A 143 -18.54 -22.32 -6.56
N ASN A 144 -19.18 -21.75 -7.59
CA ASN A 144 -18.99 -22.22 -8.97
C ASN A 144 -17.93 -21.45 -9.76
N ALA A 145 -17.71 -20.17 -9.44
CA ALA A 145 -16.83 -19.31 -10.24
C ALA A 145 -15.72 -18.60 -9.44
N PHE A 146 -15.81 -18.61 -8.11
CA PHE A 146 -14.88 -17.89 -7.23
C PHE A 146 -14.50 -18.69 -5.97
N ASP A 147 -14.33 -20.00 -6.10
CA ASP A 147 -14.00 -20.90 -4.99
C ASP A 147 -12.73 -20.46 -4.23
N GLN A 148 -11.78 -19.82 -4.91
CA GLN A 148 -10.58 -19.22 -4.32
C GLN A 148 -10.86 -18.14 -3.25
N THR A 149 -12.07 -17.56 -3.19
CA THR A 149 -12.44 -16.55 -2.19
C THR A 149 -13.05 -17.15 -0.92
N MET A 150 -13.28 -18.47 -0.89
CA MET A 150 -13.89 -19.15 0.27
C MET A 150 -13.01 -19.19 1.51
N VAL A 151 -11.69 -19.05 1.36
CA VAL A 151 -10.72 -19.04 2.47
C VAL A 151 -10.69 -17.72 3.24
N ARG A 152 -11.47 -16.72 2.78
CA ARG A 152 -11.47 -15.34 3.30
C ARG A 152 -12.71 -15.12 4.15
N ASP A 153 -12.68 -14.07 4.97
CA ASP A 153 -13.89 -13.57 5.59
C ASP A 153 -14.90 -13.10 4.54
N GLU A 154 -16.16 -12.97 4.96
CA GLU A 154 -17.28 -12.65 4.08
C GLU A 154 -17.09 -11.35 3.31
N GLU A 155 -16.68 -10.28 4.00
CA GLU A 155 -16.53 -8.95 3.40
C GLU A 155 -15.47 -8.98 2.30
N LEU A 156 -14.29 -9.52 2.63
CA LEU A 156 -13.20 -9.60 1.67
C LEU A 156 -13.52 -10.54 0.51
N SER A 157 -14.28 -11.61 0.76
CA SER A 157 -14.72 -12.55 -0.26
C SER A 157 -15.59 -11.87 -1.32
N ILE A 158 -16.67 -11.19 -0.87
CA ILE A 158 -17.60 -10.46 -1.76
C ILE A 158 -16.89 -9.33 -2.50
N ALA A 159 -16.03 -8.59 -1.78
CA ALA A 159 -15.26 -7.50 -2.37
C ALA A 159 -14.31 -7.99 -3.47
N THR A 160 -13.66 -9.14 -3.25
CA THR A 160 -12.77 -9.78 -4.24
C THR A 160 -13.55 -10.23 -5.47
N MET A 161 -14.69 -10.90 -5.29
CA MET A 161 -15.57 -11.30 -6.40
C MET A 161 -15.99 -10.09 -7.24
N THR A 162 -16.43 -9.03 -6.58
CA THR A 162 -16.85 -7.79 -7.26
C THR A 162 -15.70 -7.17 -8.06
N ALA A 163 -14.50 -7.07 -7.47
CA ALA A 163 -13.33 -6.52 -8.16
C ALA A 163 -12.97 -7.32 -9.42
N LEU A 164 -13.04 -8.66 -9.35
CA LEU A 164 -12.78 -9.53 -10.50
C LEU A 164 -13.83 -9.38 -11.60
N LEU A 165 -15.11 -9.31 -11.24
CA LEU A 165 -16.21 -9.12 -12.18
C LEU A 165 -16.13 -7.77 -12.89
N VAL A 166 -15.84 -6.68 -12.15
CA VAL A 166 -15.65 -5.35 -12.73
C VAL A 166 -14.48 -5.35 -13.71
N LYS A 167 -13.36 -5.98 -13.35
CA LYS A 167 -12.19 -6.09 -14.23
C LYS A 167 -12.52 -6.88 -15.51
N ALA A 168 -13.29 -7.96 -15.40
CA ALA A 168 -13.71 -8.77 -16.54
C ALA A 168 -14.66 -7.98 -17.47
N GLU A 169 -15.62 -7.26 -16.91
CA GLU A 169 -16.53 -6.39 -17.66
C GLU A 169 -15.78 -5.29 -18.43
N GLU A 170 -14.80 -4.64 -17.78
CA GLU A 170 -13.97 -3.62 -18.42
C GLU A 170 -13.14 -4.19 -19.59
N ALA A 171 -12.62 -5.41 -19.45
CA ALA A 171 -11.88 -6.08 -20.51
C ALA A 171 -12.79 -6.40 -21.71
N LEU A 172 -13.95 -7.00 -21.46
CA LEU A 172 -14.92 -7.35 -22.50
C LEU A 172 -15.45 -6.12 -23.24
N THR A 173 -15.71 -5.03 -22.53
CA THR A 173 -16.19 -3.78 -23.14
C THR A 173 -15.14 -3.18 -24.08
N LYS A 174 -13.86 -3.18 -23.66
CA LYS A 174 -12.75 -2.69 -24.49
C LYS A 174 -12.54 -3.53 -25.75
N GLU A 175 -12.60 -4.85 -25.64
CA GLU A 175 -12.50 -5.77 -26.79
C GLU A 175 -13.64 -5.51 -27.79
N THR A 176 -14.87 -5.39 -27.29
CA THR A 176 -16.05 -5.10 -28.12
C THR A 176 -15.92 -3.77 -28.86
N GLU A 177 -15.37 -2.74 -28.22
CA GLU A 177 -15.11 -1.44 -28.87
C GLU A 177 -14.01 -1.49 -29.94
N LEU A 178 -12.98 -2.33 -29.74
CA LEU A 178 -11.90 -2.51 -30.70
C LEU A 178 -12.38 -3.23 -31.96
N ASP A 179 -13.15 -4.31 -31.80
CA ASP A 179 -13.73 -5.07 -32.91
C ASP A 179 -14.67 -4.20 -33.76
N ARG A 180 -15.47 -3.36 -33.10
CA ARG A 180 -16.35 -2.41 -33.80
C ARG A 180 -15.56 -1.41 -34.65
N LYS A 181 -14.45 -0.87 -34.13
CA LYS A 181 -13.60 0.07 -34.88
C LYS A 181 -12.84 -0.57 -36.03
N GLN A 182 -12.56 -1.88 -35.96
CA GLN A 182 -11.93 -2.62 -37.06
C GLN A 182 -12.93 -2.95 -38.17
N ASN A 183 -14.18 -3.25 -37.83
CA ASN A 183 -15.24 -3.53 -38.80
C ASN A 183 -15.82 -2.27 -39.49
N GLU A 184 -15.52 -1.07 -38.98
CA GLU A 184 -15.91 0.22 -39.56
C GLU A 184 -14.83 0.84 -40.48
N ARG A 185 -13.72 0.12 -40.75
CA ARG A 185 -12.64 0.52 -41.68
C ARG A 185 -12.62 -0.35 -42.93
#